data_AF-A0A1Q5U1K5-F1
#
_entry.id   AF-A0A1Q5U1K5-F1
#
_cell.length_a   1.000
_cell.length_b   1.000
_cell.length_c   1.000
_cell.angle_alpha   90.00
_cell.angle_beta   90.00
_cell.angle_gamma   90.00
#
_symmetry.space_group_name_H-M   'P 1'
#
loop_
_entity.id
_entity.type
_entity.pdbx_description
1 polymer ?
#
loop_
_entity_poly.entity_id
_entity_poly.type
_entity_poly.pdbx_seq_one_letter_code
_entity_poly.pdbx_strand_id
1 'polypeptide(L)'
;MTIQARPTEEMKMKYTALPSKSNPNPQPDCGTIYVEFCPEASGLGAKQVRGFNHTVAENNFHTGIFITQVPLSPTAVRMLNINPGHLGETFQEQDLLVNITRHELVPKHVLLSPEEKAKLLQRYRLKESQLPRMQVSDPVARYLGLRRGQVVKIIRKSETAGRYASYRWVI
;
A
#
# COMPACT_ATOMS: atom_id res chain seq x y z
N MET A 1 4.82 20.95 -3.58
CA MET A 1 5.15 20.56 -2.19
C MET A 1 5.65 19.14 -2.20
N THR A 2 6.69 18.81 -1.43
CA THR A 2 7.23 17.44 -1.34
C THR A 2 7.24 16.99 0.11
N ILE A 3 6.92 15.72 0.35
CA ILE A 3 6.90 15.09 1.67
C ILE A 3 7.66 13.77 1.58
N GLN A 4 8.42 13.43 2.61
CA GLN A 4 9.12 12.15 2.71
C GLN A 4 8.79 11.47 4.04
N ALA A 5 8.69 10.15 4.02
CA ALA A 5 8.53 9.33 5.22
C ALA A 5 9.50 8.16 5.19
N ARG A 6 10.23 7.94 6.30
CA ARG A 6 11.22 6.86 6.43
C ARG A 6 10.70 5.80 7.40
N PRO A 7 10.75 4.51 7.04
CA PRO A 7 10.33 3.45 7.95
C PRO A 7 11.35 3.30 9.09
N THR A 8 10.84 3.07 10.29
CA THR A 8 11.67 2.68 11.45
C THR A 8 12.31 1.31 11.22
N GLU A 9 13.41 1.03 11.92
CA GLU A 9 14.07 -0.29 11.84
C GLU A 9 13.14 -1.43 12.29
N GLU A 10 12.31 -1.20 13.31
CA GLU A 10 11.30 -2.18 13.76
C GLU A 10 10.31 -2.53 12.64
N MET A 11 9.84 -1.52 11.88
CA MET A 11 8.96 -1.76 10.74
C MET A 11 9.66 -2.56 9.66
N LYS A 12 10.92 -2.23 9.34
CA LYS A 12 11.71 -2.98 8.35
C LYS A 12 11.80 -4.44 8.74
N MET A 13 12.21 -4.73 9.98
CA MET A 13 12.30 -6.10 10.48
C MET A 13 10.94 -6.82 10.46
N LYS A 14 9.89 -6.15 10.92
CA LYS A 14 8.54 -6.73 11.01
C LYS A 14 7.98 -7.12 9.64
N TYR A 15 8.23 -6.34 8.60
CA TYR A 15 7.66 -6.56 7.27
C TYR A 15 8.63 -7.21 6.27
N THR A 16 9.81 -7.63 6.72
CA THR A 16 10.67 -8.52 5.94
C THR A 16 10.01 -9.88 5.73
N ALA A 17 10.11 -10.42 4.51
CA ALA A 17 9.59 -11.75 4.21
C ALA A 17 10.28 -12.83 5.06
N LEU A 18 9.62 -13.96 5.25
CA LEU A 18 10.24 -15.11 5.91
C LEU A 18 11.32 -15.72 5.00
N PRO A 19 12.49 -16.12 5.55
CA PRO A 19 13.50 -16.86 4.82
C PRO A 19 12.92 -18.12 4.17
N SER A 20 13.30 -18.38 2.93
CA SER A 20 12.91 -19.58 2.19
C SER A 20 14.12 -20.24 1.53
N LYS A 21 13.98 -21.48 1.05
CA LYS A 21 15.06 -22.16 0.32
C LYS A 21 15.51 -21.38 -0.93
N SER A 22 14.60 -20.64 -1.57
CA SER A 22 14.89 -19.83 -2.76
C SER A 22 15.38 -18.43 -2.41
N ASN A 23 15.09 -17.92 -1.21
CA ASN A 23 15.57 -16.63 -0.74
C ASN A 23 15.94 -16.71 0.75
N PRO A 24 17.19 -17.10 1.08
CA PRO A 24 17.64 -17.26 2.45
C PRO A 24 17.72 -15.94 3.23
N ASN A 25 18.03 -14.83 2.54
CA ASN A 25 18.22 -13.50 3.13
C ASN A 25 17.28 -12.49 2.46
N PRO A 26 15.97 -12.53 2.77
CA PRO A 26 15.01 -11.61 2.20
C PRO A 26 15.29 -10.17 2.64
N GLN A 27 15.14 -9.23 1.70
CA GLN A 27 15.21 -7.80 2.00
C GLN A 27 13.86 -7.31 2.54
N PRO A 28 13.85 -6.26 3.39
CA PRO A 28 12.63 -5.62 3.85
C PRO A 28 11.81 -5.11 2.68
N ASP A 29 10.53 -5.49 2.66
CA ASP A 29 9.57 -5.08 1.63
C ASP A 29 8.89 -3.73 2.00
N CYS A 30 9.69 -2.84 2.60
CA CYS A 30 9.33 -1.47 2.94
C CYS A 30 10.57 -0.57 2.94
N GLY A 31 10.44 0.62 2.36
CA GLY A 31 11.51 1.62 2.31
C GLY A 31 10.95 3.04 2.40
N THR A 32 11.78 4.02 2.05
CA THR A 32 11.40 5.44 2.10
C THR A 32 10.29 5.74 1.10
N ILE A 33 9.27 6.46 1.56
CA ILE A 33 8.16 6.96 0.75
C ILE A 33 8.45 8.42 0.37
N TYR A 34 8.23 8.75 -0.89
CA TYR A 34 8.29 10.11 -1.43
C TYR A 34 6.93 10.51 -1.97
N VAL A 35 6.45 11.68 -1.55
CA VAL A 35 5.16 12.24 -1.99
C VAL A 35 5.41 13.54 -2.70
N GLU A 36 4.87 13.68 -3.90
CA GLU A 36 4.99 14.87 -4.72
C GLU A 36 3.61 15.38 -5.13
N PHE A 37 3.36 16.66 -4.87
CA PHE A 37 2.19 17.37 -5.36
C PHE A 37 2.52 18.01 -6.70
N CYS A 38 1.81 17.60 -7.74
CA CYS A 38 1.95 18.19 -9.06
C CYS A 38 1.36 19.61 -9.06
N PRO A 39 2.14 20.65 -9.39
CA PRO A 39 1.66 22.03 -9.39
C PRO A 39 0.81 22.37 -10.62
N GLU A 40 0.85 21.55 -11.68
CA GLU A 40 0.16 21.81 -12.93
C GLU A 40 -1.30 21.35 -12.88
N ALA A 41 -2.22 22.28 -13.15
CA ALA A 41 -3.66 22.06 -13.12
C ALA A 41 -4.25 21.56 -14.46
N SER A 42 -3.47 21.59 -15.56
CA SER A 42 -3.95 21.25 -16.89
C SER A 42 -2.88 20.53 -17.72
N GLY A 43 -3.28 19.51 -18.49
CA GLY A 43 -2.39 18.85 -19.44
C GLY A 43 -1.38 17.88 -18.82
N LEU A 44 -1.74 17.22 -17.70
CA LEU A 44 -0.88 16.24 -17.05
C LEU A 44 -0.64 15.02 -17.95
N GLY A 45 0.57 14.98 -18.50
CA GLY A 45 0.97 14.01 -19.51
C GLY A 45 2.16 13.17 -19.10
N ALA A 46 2.80 12.58 -20.10
CA ALA A 46 3.94 11.69 -19.92
C ALA A 46 5.21 12.38 -19.40
N LYS A 47 5.31 13.71 -19.53
CA LYS A 47 6.52 14.46 -19.16
C LYS A 47 6.67 14.55 -17.64
N GLN A 48 5.59 14.88 -16.95
CA GLN A 48 5.54 15.05 -15.51
C GLN A 48 5.80 13.72 -14.80
N VAL A 49 5.13 12.65 -15.25
CA VAL A 49 5.35 11.29 -14.69
C VAL A 49 6.78 10.80 -14.94
N ARG A 50 7.40 11.13 -16.08
CA ARG A 50 8.81 10.79 -16.33
C ARG A 50 9.76 11.53 -15.39
N GLY A 51 9.53 12.82 -15.16
CA GLY A 51 10.29 13.61 -14.19
C GLY A 51 10.18 13.01 -12.78
N PHE A 52 8.95 12.74 -12.35
CA PHE A 52 8.68 12.09 -11.07
C PHE A 52 9.39 10.74 -10.92
N ASN A 53 9.25 9.85 -11.92
CA ASN A 53 9.91 8.55 -11.93
C ASN A 53 11.44 8.66 -11.89
N HIS A 54 12.01 9.67 -12.55
CA HIS A 54 13.44 9.94 -12.50
C HIS A 54 13.89 10.34 -11.09
N THR A 55 13.18 11.26 -10.44
CA THR A 55 13.45 11.66 -9.06
C THR A 55 13.34 10.49 -8.08
N VAL A 56 12.33 9.62 -8.26
CA VAL A 56 12.15 8.41 -7.44
C VAL A 56 13.32 7.44 -7.59
N ALA A 57 13.79 7.21 -8.81
CA ALA A 57 14.90 6.32 -9.11
C ALA A 57 16.25 6.90 -8.64
N GLU A 58 16.51 8.18 -8.93
CA GLU A 58 17.76 8.88 -8.57
C GLU A 58 18.00 8.89 -7.06
N ASN A 59 16.93 9.10 -6.28
CA ASN A 59 16.99 9.13 -4.81
C ASN A 59 16.73 7.75 -4.17
N ASN A 60 16.54 6.71 -4.98
CA ASN A 60 16.28 5.34 -4.56
C ASN A 60 15.11 5.23 -3.54
N PHE A 61 14.00 5.92 -3.80
CA PHE A 61 12.80 5.82 -2.97
C PHE A 61 12.04 4.53 -3.28
N HIS A 62 11.67 3.77 -2.25
CA HIS A 62 10.95 2.51 -2.44
C HIS A 62 9.54 2.73 -3.01
N THR A 63 8.86 3.78 -2.56
CA THR A 63 7.49 4.11 -2.99
C THR A 63 7.38 5.59 -3.31
N GLY A 64 6.88 5.92 -4.48
CA GLY A 64 6.49 7.25 -4.89
C GLY A 64 4.97 7.40 -4.90
N ILE A 65 4.47 8.49 -4.33
CA ILE A 65 3.06 8.88 -4.35
C ILE A 65 2.93 10.21 -5.11
N PHE A 66 2.25 10.18 -6.25
CA PHE A 66 2.06 11.34 -7.11
C PHE A 66 0.63 11.88 -7.00
N ILE A 67 0.50 13.07 -6.42
CA ILE A 67 -0.78 13.72 -6.17
C ILE A 67 -1.08 14.72 -7.29
N THR A 68 -2.24 14.60 -7.92
CA THR A 68 -2.65 15.42 -9.07
C THR A 68 -3.99 16.12 -8.84
N GLN A 69 -4.18 17.30 -9.45
CA GLN A 69 -5.47 17.99 -9.43
C GLN A 69 -6.47 17.41 -10.43
N VAL A 70 -5.96 16.96 -11.59
CA VAL A 70 -6.75 16.35 -12.66
C VAL A 70 -6.36 14.88 -12.86
N PRO A 71 -7.25 14.02 -13.40
CA PRO A 71 -6.90 12.65 -13.75
C PRO A 71 -5.72 12.58 -14.71
N LEU A 72 -4.80 11.65 -14.46
CA LEU A 72 -3.73 11.32 -15.39
C LEU A 72 -4.29 10.61 -16.64
N SER A 73 -3.64 10.86 -17.78
CA SER A 73 -3.92 10.07 -18.98
C SER A 73 -3.60 8.58 -18.76
N PRO A 74 -4.32 7.63 -19.39
CA PRO A 74 -4.09 6.20 -19.20
C PRO A 74 -2.64 5.76 -19.47
N THR A 75 -1.97 6.41 -20.43
CA THR A 75 -0.55 6.20 -20.73
C THR A 75 0.33 6.62 -19.55
N ALA A 76 0.06 7.78 -18.96
CA ALA A 76 0.78 8.27 -17.78
C ALA A 76 0.58 7.37 -16.55
N VAL A 77 -0.64 6.85 -16.33
CA VAL A 77 -0.90 5.87 -15.26
C VAL A 77 -0.07 4.60 -15.43
N ARG A 78 0.07 4.10 -16.67
CA ARG A 78 0.93 2.93 -16.94
C ARG A 78 2.39 3.22 -16.63
N MET A 79 2.87 4.44 -16.92
CA MET A 79 4.27 4.84 -16.67
C MET A 79 4.66 4.84 -15.20
N LEU A 80 3.73 5.05 -14.27
CA LEU A 80 4.02 5.02 -12.83
C LEU A 80 4.52 3.64 -12.35
N ASN A 81 4.11 2.56 -13.01
CA ASN A 81 4.40 1.18 -12.60
C ASN A 81 5.56 0.52 -13.38
N ILE A 82 6.31 1.27 -14.20
CA ILE A 82 7.31 0.70 -15.12
C ILE A 82 8.65 0.41 -14.43
N ASN A 83 9.00 1.15 -13.37
CA ASN A 83 10.32 1.06 -12.77
C ASN A 83 10.44 -0.19 -11.87
N PRO A 84 11.23 -1.21 -12.25
CA PRO A 84 11.40 -2.40 -11.41
C PRO A 84 12.10 -2.01 -10.11
N GLY A 85 11.53 -2.43 -8.98
CA GLY A 85 12.04 -2.12 -7.64
C GLY A 85 11.43 -0.88 -6.98
N HIS A 86 10.66 -0.07 -7.72
CA HIS A 86 9.98 1.10 -7.18
C HIS A 86 8.46 0.97 -7.36
N LEU A 87 7.70 1.36 -6.33
CA LEU A 87 6.24 1.37 -6.38
C LEU A 87 5.75 2.78 -6.71
N GLY A 88 4.90 2.91 -7.72
CA GLY A 88 4.28 4.18 -8.08
C GLY A 88 2.78 4.17 -7.79
N GLU A 89 2.33 5.07 -6.92
CA GLU A 89 0.93 5.30 -6.63
C GLU A 89 0.52 6.70 -7.07
N THR A 90 -0.75 6.88 -7.42
CA THR A 90 -1.32 8.19 -7.74
C THR A 90 -2.59 8.41 -6.96
N PHE A 91 -2.83 9.67 -6.57
CA PHE A 91 -4.05 10.12 -5.93
C PHE A 91 -4.50 11.44 -6.56
N GLN A 92 -5.81 11.65 -6.64
CA GLN A 92 -6.32 12.96 -6.95
C GLN A 92 -6.46 13.75 -5.66
N GLU A 93 -6.16 15.04 -5.69
CA GLU A 93 -6.23 15.91 -4.53
C GLU A 93 -7.65 15.95 -3.93
N GLN A 94 -8.67 15.94 -4.79
CA GLN A 94 -10.08 15.87 -4.37
C GLN A 94 -10.43 14.62 -3.56
N ASP A 95 -9.76 13.48 -3.84
CA ASP A 95 -9.99 12.21 -3.12
C ASP A 95 -9.38 12.25 -1.70
N LEU A 96 -8.44 13.16 -1.45
CA LEU A 96 -7.67 13.25 -0.21
C LEU A 96 -8.22 14.30 0.77
N LEU A 97 -9.25 15.06 0.37
CA LEU A 97 -9.87 16.10 1.21
C LEU A 97 -10.44 15.53 2.52
N VAL A 98 -10.93 14.30 2.50
CA VAL A 98 -11.51 13.63 3.67
C VAL A 98 -10.81 12.30 3.89
N ASN A 99 -10.28 12.09 5.09
CA ASN A 99 -9.72 10.81 5.46
C ASN A 99 -10.82 9.78 5.74
N ILE A 100 -11.09 8.93 4.75
CA ILE A 100 -12.11 7.87 4.81
C ILE A 100 -11.92 6.90 5.99
N THR A 101 -10.70 6.72 6.50
CA THR A 101 -10.42 5.79 7.61
C THR A 101 -10.91 6.30 8.97
N ARG A 102 -11.27 7.58 9.05
CA ARG A 102 -11.85 8.19 10.25
C ARG A 102 -13.37 8.06 10.30
N HIS A 103 -13.99 7.56 9.24
CA HIS A 103 -15.43 7.38 9.18
C HIS A 103 -15.89 6.28 10.15
N GLU A 104 -17.02 6.47 10.81
CA GLU A 104 -17.54 5.54 11.84
C GLU A 104 -17.77 4.13 11.30
N LEU A 105 -18.29 4.02 10.08
CA LEU A 105 -18.53 2.73 9.41
C LEU A 105 -17.25 2.04 8.92
N VAL A 106 -16.09 2.71 8.95
CA VAL A 106 -14.82 2.14 8.49
C VAL A 106 -14.03 1.62 9.71
N PRO A 107 -13.97 0.29 9.93
CA PRO A 107 -13.24 -0.28 11.04
C PRO A 107 -11.73 -0.13 10.88
N LYS A 108 -10.98 -0.42 11.94
CA LYS A 108 -9.51 -0.35 11.91
C LYS A 108 -8.94 -1.52 11.10
N HIS A 109 -8.15 -1.21 10.08
CA HIS A 109 -7.43 -2.17 9.24
C HIS A 109 -5.95 -2.17 9.63
N VAL A 110 -5.38 -3.36 9.81
CA VAL A 110 -3.97 -3.56 10.19
C VAL A 110 -3.36 -4.61 9.28
N LEU A 111 -2.30 -4.26 8.54
CA LEU A 111 -1.53 -5.20 7.74
C LEU A 111 -0.84 -6.22 8.66
N LEU A 112 -0.99 -7.50 8.36
CA LEU A 112 -0.27 -8.56 9.05
C LEU A 112 1.15 -8.70 8.50
N SER A 113 2.12 -8.91 9.39
CA SER A 113 3.46 -9.33 8.98
C SER A 113 3.45 -10.72 8.34
N PRO A 114 4.50 -11.08 7.58
CA PRO A 114 4.66 -12.44 7.04
C PRO A 114 4.58 -13.53 8.13
N GLU A 115 5.16 -13.28 9.29
CA GLU A 115 5.05 -14.15 10.46
C GLU A 115 3.63 -14.28 11.00
N GLU A 116 2.94 -13.14 11.20
CA GLU A 116 1.56 -13.11 11.71
C GLU A 116 0.62 -13.82 10.74
N LYS A 117 0.82 -13.63 9.42
CA LYS A 117 0.09 -14.33 8.36
C LYS A 117 0.32 -15.84 8.42
N ALA A 118 1.57 -16.30 8.54
CA ALA A 118 1.89 -17.72 8.63
C ALA A 118 1.24 -18.37 9.86
N LYS A 119 1.34 -17.71 11.03
CA LYS A 119 0.68 -18.15 12.28
C LYS A 119 -0.83 -18.21 12.16
N LEU A 120 -1.45 -17.23 11.48
CA LEU A 120 -2.89 -17.21 11.23
C LEU A 120 -3.34 -18.44 10.42
N LEU A 121 -2.68 -18.68 9.28
CA LEU A 121 -3.01 -19.79 8.39
C LEU A 121 -2.81 -21.15 9.07
N GLN A 122 -1.73 -21.29 9.84
CA GLN A 122 -1.46 -22.50 10.62
C GLN A 122 -2.52 -22.74 11.70
N ARG A 123 -2.88 -21.69 12.47
CA ARG A 123 -3.85 -21.79 13.56
C ARG A 123 -5.22 -22.25 13.08
N TYR A 124 -5.68 -21.72 11.95
CA TYR A 124 -6.99 -22.07 11.39
C TYR A 124 -6.92 -23.22 10.36
N ARG A 125 -5.72 -23.72 10.05
CA ARG A 125 -5.47 -24.76 9.03
C ARG A 125 -6.08 -24.40 7.68
N LEU A 126 -5.88 -23.15 7.25
CA LEU A 126 -6.41 -22.59 6.01
C LEU A 126 -5.31 -22.31 4.99
N LYS A 127 -5.69 -22.37 3.71
CA LYS A 127 -4.96 -21.76 2.60
C LYS A 127 -5.39 -20.30 2.45
N GLU A 128 -4.52 -19.45 1.93
CA GLU A 128 -4.81 -18.02 1.70
C GLU A 128 -6.07 -17.80 0.87
N SER A 129 -6.29 -18.65 -0.14
CA SER A 129 -7.45 -18.59 -1.04
C SER A 129 -8.80 -18.83 -0.37
N GLN A 130 -8.80 -19.39 0.85
CA GLN A 130 -9.99 -19.65 1.65
C GLN A 130 -10.36 -18.47 2.55
N LEU A 131 -9.49 -17.46 2.68
CA LEU A 131 -9.82 -16.24 3.41
C LEU A 131 -10.80 -15.38 2.59
N PRO A 132 -11.70 -14.64 3.26
CA PRO A 132 -12.50 -13.61 2.61
C PRO A 132 -11.62 -12.62 1.84
N ARG A 133 -12.10 -12.14 0.69
CA ARG A 133 -11.28 -11.36 -0.23
C ARG A 133 -11.48 -9.86 -0.05
N MET A 134 -10.45 -9.09 -0.41
CA MET A 134 -10.48 -7.63 -0.53
C MET A 134 -9.79 -7.24 -1.84
N GLN A 135 -10.40 -6.36 -2.62
CA GLN A 135 -9.81 -5.91 -3.89
C GLN A 135 -8.65 -4.95 -3.62
N VAL A 136 -7.60 -4.98 -4.43
CA VAL A 136 -6.55 -3.93 -4.42
C VAL A 136 -7.15 -2.55 -4.71
N SER A 137 -8.24 -2.48 -5.47
CA SER A 137 -8.97 -1.23 -5.76
C SER A 137 -9.87 -0.74 -4.62
N ASP A 138 -9.98 -1.49 -3.51
CA ASP A 138 -10.73 -1.04 -2.34
C ASP A 138 -10.14 0.28 -1.80
N PRO A 139 -10.97 1.28 -1.42
CA PRO A 139 -10.48 2.57 -0.95
C PRO A 139 -9.52 2.46 0.24
N VAL A 140 -9.77 1.54 1.18
CA VAL A 140 -8.91 1.32 2.34
C VAL A 140 -7.64 0.58 1.92
N ALA A 141 -7.74 -0.35 0.96
CA ALA A 141 -6.57 -1.02 0.42
C ALA A 141 -5.62 -0.06 -0.29
N ARG A 142 -6.16 0.86 -1.09
CA ARG A 142 -5.40 1.94 -1.74
C ARG A 142 -4.81 2.90 -0.71
N TYR A 143 -5.58 3.30 0.30
CA TYR A 143 -5.09 4.19 1.37
C TYR A 143 -3.90 3.61 2.14
N LEU A 144 -3.87 2.28 2.35
CA LEU A 144 -2.80 1.58 3.06
C LEU A 144 -1.68 1.05 2.14
N GLY A 145 -1.74 1.27 0.83
CA GLY A 145 -0.76 0.75 -0.14
C GLY A 145 -0.70 -0.79 -0.16
N LEU A 146 -1.84 -1.47 0.02
CA LEU A 146 -1.88 -2.92 0.11
C LEU A 146 -1.64 -3.60 -1.24
N ARG A 147 -0.88 -4.69 -1.21
CA ARG A 147 -0.53 -5.48 -2.40
C ARG A 147 -1.16 -6.85 -2.38
N ARG A 148 -1.32 -7.43 -3.58
CA ARG A 148 -1.82 -8.78 -3.78
C ARG A 148 -1.04 -9.78 -2.93
N GLY A 149 -1.76 -10.73 -2.32
CA GLY A 149 -1.16 -11.73 -1.45
C GLY A 149 -1.03 -11.30 0.01
N GLN A 150 -1.16 -10.00 0.33
CA GLN A 150 -1.15 -9.55 1.72
C GLN A 150 -2.46 -9.90 2.43
N VAL A 151 -2.40 -9.99 3.76
CA VAL A 151 -3.56 -10.26 4.61
C VAL A 151 -3.72 -9.13 5.61
N VAL A 152 -4.94 -8.62 5.73
CA VAL A 152 -5.29 -7.54 6.64
C VAL A 152 -6.21 -8.04 7.74
N LYS A 153 -5.89 -7.65 8.97
CA LYS A 153 -6.75 -7.82 10.14
C LYS A 153 -7.66 -6.60 10.29
N ILE A 154 -8.95 -6.86 10.35
CA ILE A 154 -10.00 -5.86 10.50
C ILE A 154 -10.57 -5.98 11.90
N ILE A 155 -10.47 -4.92 12.70
CA ILE A 155 -10.96 -4.88 14.07
C ILE A 155 -12.16 -3.95 14.13
N ARG A 156 -13.34 -4.52 14.42
CA ARG A 156 -14.60 -3.78 14.54
C ARG A 156 -15.22 -3.94 15.92
N LYS A 157 -16.00 -2.95 16.33
CA LYS A 157 -16.91 -3.11 17.48
C LYS A 157 -18.01 -4.10 17.08
N SER A 158 -18.39 -4.97 18.00
CA SER A 158 -19.44 -5.95 17.82
C SER A 158 -20.38 -5.85 19.02
N GLU A 159 -21.68 -5.83 18.75
CA GLU A 159 -22.71 -5.78 19.80
C GLU A 159 -22.64 -7.00 20.72
N THR A 160 -22.35 -8.18 20.15
CA THR A 160 -22.32 -9.44 20.90
C THR A 160 -20.96 -9.74 21.54
N ALA A 161 -19.86 -9.47 20.84
CA ALA A 161 -18.52 -9.86 21.26
C ALA A 161 -17.67 -8.69 21.81
N GLY A 162 -18.21 -7.47 21.84
CA GLY A 162 -17.49 -6.23 22.15
C GLY A 162 -16.51 -5.84 21.03
N ARG A 163 -15.47 -6.66 20.79
CA ARG A 163 -14.51 -6.50 19.69
C ARG A 163 -14.41 -7.78 18.89
N TYR A 164 -14.62 -7.67 17.58
CA TYR A 164 -14.51 -8.79 16.64
C TYR A 164 -13.39 -8.53 15.64
N ALA A 165 -12.54 -9.53 15.43
CA ALA A 165 -11.47 -9.51 14.45
C ALA A 165 -11.82 -10.40 13.25
N SER A 166 -11.75 -9.84 12.05
CA SER A 166 -11.86 -10.56 10.78
C SER A 166 -10.55 -10.43 10.00
N TYR A 167 -10.31 -11.36 9.08
CA TYR A 167 -9.11 -11.34 8.22
C TYR A 167 -9.53 -11.35 6.76
N ARG A 168 -8.87 -10.55 5.92
CA ARG A 168 -9.11 -10.51 4.48
C ARG A 168 -7.83 -10.64 3.67
N TRP A 169 -7.87 -11.43 2.60
CA TRP A 169 -6.79 -11.63 1.65
C TRP A 169 -6.94 -10.69 0.45
N VAL A 170 -5.87 -9.97 0.12
CA VAL A 170 -5.87 -8.94 -0.93
C VAL A 170 -5.64 -9.57 -2.30
N ILE A 171 -6.55 -9.29 -3.25
CA ILE A 171 -6.54 -9.81 -4.64
C ILE A 171 -6.59 -8.73 -5.69
#